data_AF-A0A4P6UMF9-F1
#
_entry.id   AF-A0A4P6UMF9-F1
#
_cell.length_a   1.000
_cell.length_b   1.000
_cell.length_c   1.000
_cell.angle_alpha   90.00
_cell.angle_beta   90.00
_cell.angle_gamma   90.00
#
_symmetry.space_group_name_H-M   'P 1'
#
loop_
_entity.id
_entity.type
_entity.pdbx_description
1 polymer ?
#
loop_
_entity_poly.entity_id
_entity_poly.type
_entity_poly.pdbx_seq_one_letter_code
_entity_poly.pdbx_strand_id
1 'polypeptide(L)'
;MGSGKSTTMRFVAKALEDAGLPALAVHERSDPHPVRATDELQHWFEPWRESTAEQLARRAVSRWRSFAEEVRLNASVPVLDGQLFHGDLTNLFLMEASFDDLAAYCDRLVHVIEPLNPLVVYLRQQNVERAVRLVCAERGEAWVKYQVDWKLKGPYAVRRSLAGLEGLIALYQDYRLMTDALFDRLRLDKMVIENSERDWARYNQQVLERLGLDGVPSAN
;
A
#
# COMPACT_ATOMS: atom_id res chain seq x y z
N MET A 1 7.60 1.53 5.66
CA MET A 1 7.66 0.17 6.23
C MET A 1 7.33 0.24 7.72
N GLY A 2 6.77 -0.82 8.33
CA GLY A 2 6.52 -0.83 9.78
C GLY A 2 5.56 0.26 10.30
N SER A 3 4.78 0.89 9.42
CA SER A 3 3.90 2.01 9.73
C SER A 3 2.54 1.59 10.29
N GLY A 4 2.35 0.34 10.70
CA GLY A 4 1.09 -0.13 11.30
C GLY A 4 -0.03 -0.55 10.34
N LYS A 5 0.16 -0.47 9.01
CA LYS A 5 -0.90 -0.77 8.00
C LYS A 5 -1.64 -2.09 8.24
N SER A 6 -0.92 -3.20 8.39
CA SER A 6 -1.52 -4.53 8.61
C SER A 6 -2.29 -4.61 9.92
N THR A 7 -1.84 -3.91 10.96
CA THR A 7 -2.51 -3.85 12.26
C THR A 7 -3.78 -3.01 12.17
N THR A 8 -3.72 -1.83 11.54
CA THR A 8 -4.88 -0.97 11.30
C THR A 8 -5.92 -1.66 10.42
N MET A 9 -5.49 -2.38 9.36
CA MET A 9 -6.40 -3.15 8.50
C MET A 9 -7.19 -4.19 9.31
N ARG A 10 -6.51 -4.99 10.14
CA ARG A 10 -7.20 -5.99 10.99
C ARG A 10 -8.12 -5.33 12.01
N PHE A 11 -7.68 -4.23 12.60
CA PHE A 11 -8.46 -3.47 13.57
C PHE A 11 -9.76 -2.92 12.95
N VAL A 12 -9.67 -2.28 11.79
CA VAL A 12 -10.85 -1.76 11.07
C VAL A 12 -11.78 -2.89 10.63
N ALA A 13 -11.22 -3.99 10.09
CA ALA A 13 -12.04 -5.14 9.71
C ALA A 13 -12.82 -5.71 10.91
N LYS A 14 -12.16 -5.84 12.08
CA LYS A 14 -12.85 -6.25 13.31
C LYS A 14 -13.92 -5.26 13.73
N ALA A 15 -13.64 -3.95 13.69
CA ALA A 15 -14.62 -2.93 14.08
C ALA A 15 -15.87 -2.94 13.18
N LEU A 16 -15.70 -3.21 11.88
CA LEU A 16 -16.82 -3.41 10.96
C LEU A 16 -17.66 -4.64 11.35
N GLU A 17 -17.00 -5.78 11.62
CA GLU A 17 -17.70 -7.01 12.04
C GLU A 17 -18.44 -6.81 13.37
N ASP A 18 -17.82 -6.15 14.35
CA ASP A 18 -18.44 -5.81 15.64
C ASP A 18 -19.66 -4.88 15.45
N ALA A 19 -19.70 -4.09 14.37
CA ALA A 19 -20.82 -3.25 13.97
C ALA A 19 -21.91 -3.99 13.16
N GLY A 20 -21.75 -5.29 12.93
CA GLY A 20 -22.64 -6.10 12.10
C GLY A 20 -22.49 -5.86 10.60
N LEU A 21 -21.37 -5.26 10.17
CA LEU A 21 -21.01 -5.07 8.77
C LEU A 21 -19.97 -6.14 8.37
N PRO A 22 -20.33 -7.13 7.52
CA PRO A 22 -19.36 -8.13 7.08
C PRO A 22 -18.14 -7.46 6.45
N ALA A 23 -16.94 -7.90 6.80
CA ALA A 23 -15.68 -7.31 6.37
C ALA A 23 -14.78 -8.33 5.69
N LEU A 24 -14.07 -7.89 4.65
CA LEU A 24 -13.07 -8.69 3.95
C LEU A 24 -11.68 -8.09 4.21
N ALA A 25 -10.96 -8.66 5.18
CA ALA A 25 -9.59 -8.28 5.47
C ALA A 25 -8.62 -8.83 4.41
N VAL A 26 -8.04 -7.95 3.59
CA VAL A 26 -7.09 -8.33 2.52
C VAL A 26 -5.67 -7.92 2.90
N HIS A 27 -4.86 -8.91 3.30
CA HIS A 27 -3.47 -8.70 3.66
C HIS A 27 -2.56 -8.64 2.43
N GLU A 28 -1.43 -7.90 2.51
CA GLU A 28 -0.51 -7.75 1.37
C GLU A 28 0.08 -9.07 0.84
N ARG A 29 -0.03 -10.15 1.64
CA ARG A 29 0.44 -11.50 1.36
C ARG A 29 -0.69 -12.52 1.12
N SER A 30 -1.94 -12.09 0.99
CA SER A 30 -3.02 -13.00 0.61
C SER A 30 -2.66 -13.71 -0.71
N ASP A 31 -3.10 -14.96 -0.84
CA ASP A 31 -2.85 -15.81 -2.00
C ASP A 31 -4.08 -16.69 -2.29
N PRO A 32 -4.71 -16.59 -3.48
CA PRO A 32 -4.44 -15.58 -4.51
C PRO A 32 -4.75 -14.17 -3.99
N HIS A 33 -3.95 -13.18 -4.37
CA HIS A 33 -4.23 -11.80 -4.00
C HIS A 33 -5.20 -11.16 -5.02
N PRO A 34 -6.32 -10.56 -4.59
CA PRO A 34 -7.39 -10.15 -5.51
C PRO A 34 -6.97 -9.01 -6.47
N VAL A 35 -6.02 -8.18 -6.05
CA VAL A 35 -5.60 -6.99 -6.83
C VAL A 35 -4.12 -6.98 -7.24
N ARG A 36 -3.35 -8.05 -7.00
CA ARG A 36 -1.90 -8.06 -7.29
C ARG A 36 -1.66 -8.56 -8.71
N ALA A 37 -1.13 -7.71 -9.57
CA ALA A 37 -0.88 -8.06 -10.98
C ALA A 37 0.33 -8.98 -11.17
N THR A 38 1.30 -8.94 -10.25
CA THR A 38 2.52 -9.74 -10.37
C THR A 38 2.33 -11.22 -10.05
N ASP A 39 1.20 -11.65 -9.48
CA ASP A 39 0.99 -13.07 -9.11
C ASP A 39 0.93 -14.01 -10.31
N GLU A 40 0.57 -13.49 -11.47
CA GLU A 40 0.58 -14.26 -12.71
C GLU A 40 1.97 -14.33 -13.38
N LEU A 41 2.96 -13.62 -12.83
CA LEU A 41 4.30 -13.52 -13.39
C LEU A 41 5.20 -14.63 -12.85
N GLN A 42 6.07 -15.16 -13.70
CA GLN A 42 7.05 -16.16 -13.28
C GLN A 42 8.06 -15.55 -12.29
N HIS A 43 8.44 -14.30 -12.52
CA HIS A 43 9.35 -13.53 -11.66
C HIS A 43 8.61 -12.37 -10.97
N TRP A 44 7.68 -12.69 -10.08
CA TRP A 44 6.84 -11.66 -9.43
C TRP A 44 7.61 -10.60 -8.62
N PHE A 45 8.82 -10.89 -8.12
CA PHE A 45 9.71 -9.91 -7.47
C PHE A 45 10.58 -9.11 -8.45
N GLU A 46 10.66 -9.54 -9.71
CA GLU A 46 11.45 -8.90 -10.77
C GLU A 46 10.61 -8.73 -12.04
N PRO A 47 9.44 -8.05 -11.98
CA PRO A 47 8.50 -7.99 -13.09
C PRO A 47 9.08 -7.37 -14.36
N TRP A 48 10.15 -6.58 -14.23
CA TRP A 48 10.91 -6.01 -15.37
C TRP A 48 11.58 -7.04 -16.27
N ARG A 49 11.67 -8.32 -15.86
CA ARG A 49 12.22 -9.38 -16.70
C ARG A 49 11.25 -9.84 -17.78
N GLU A 50 9.95 -9.66 -17.57
CA GLU A 50 8.90 -10.23 -18.42
C GLU A 50 7.79 -9.24 -18.80
N SER A 51 7.80 -8.03 -18.23
CA SER A 51 6.81 -7.00 -18.52
C SER A 51 7.41 -5.61 -18.55
N THR A 52 6.88 -4.75 -19.43
CA THR A 52 7.10 -3.31 -19.38
C THR A 52 6.24 -2.68 -18.28
N ALA A 53 6.62 -1.48 -17.80
CA ALA A 53 5.85 -0.77 -16.77
C ALA A 53 4.41 -0.50 -17.25
N GLU A 54 4.23 -0.16 -18.53
CA GLU A 54 2.92 0.08 -19.12
C GLU A 54 2.04 -1.18 -19.13
N GLN A 55 2.61 -2.34 -19.49
CA GLN A 55 1.88 -3.62 -19.47
C GLN A 55 1.50 -4.02 -18.04
N LEU A 56 2.41 -3.87 -17.07
CA LEU A 56 2.12 -4.15 -15.67
C LEU A 56 1.02 -3.22 -15.13
N ALA A 57 1.08 -1.91 -15.44
CA ALA A 57 0.07 -0.94 -15.06
C ALA A 57 -1.31 -1.30 -15.63
N ARG A 58 -1.39 -1.70 -16.90
CA ARG A 58 -2.63 -2.17 -17.53
C ARG A 58 -3.19 -3.42 -16.84
N ARG A 59 -2.34 -4.41 -16.55
CA ARG A 59 -2.76 -5.63 -15.83
C ARG A 59 -3.28 -5.31 -14.43
N ALA A 60 -2.58 -4.46 -13.68
CA ALA A 60 -3.00 -4.02 -12.36
C ALA A 60 -4.36 -3.32 -12.39
N VAL A 61 -4.57 -2.36 -13.29
CA VAL A 61 -5.90 -1.71 -13.42
C VAL A 61 -7.00 -2.73 -13.77
N SER A 62 -6.70 -3.72 -14.62
CA SER A 62 -7.66 -4.80 -14.91
C SER A 62 -8.00 -5.64 -13.69
N ARG A 63 -7.03 -5.98 -12.85
CA ARG A 63 -7.25 -6.71 -11.59
C ARG A 63 -8.12 -5.92 -10.62
N TRP A 64 -7.82 -4.63 -10.44
CA TRP A 64 -8.64 -3.74 -9.63
C TRP A 64 -10.08 -3.62 -10.15
N ARG A 65 -10.29 -3.71 -11.47
CA ARG A 65 -11.63 -3.69 -12.06
C ARG A 65 -12.42 -4.94 -11.71
N SER A 66 -11.84 -6.12 -11.93
CA SER A 66 -12.49 -7.38 -11.55
C SER A 66 -12.79 -7.41 -10.04
N PHE A 67 -11.86 -6.96 -9.21
CA PHE A 67 -12.09 -6.84 -7.77
C PHE A 67 -13.24 -5.88 -7.44
N ALA A 68 -13.32 -4.71 -8.07
CA ALA A 68 -14.40 -3.76 -7.82
C ALA A 68 -15.77 -4.29 -8.26
N GLU A 69 -15.81 -5.04 -9.37
CA GLU A 69 -17.02 -5.73 -9.84
C GLU A 69 -17.45 -6.81 -8.84
N GLU A 70 -16.52 -7.63 -8.33
CA GLU A 70 -16.79 -8.63 -7.31
C GLU A 70 -17.28 -8.00 -6.01
N VAL A 71 -16.64 -6.95 -5.52
CA VAL A 71 -17.04 -6.26 -4.27
C VAL A 71 -18.45 -5.70 -4.39
N ARG A 72 -18.86 -5.19 -5.56
CA ARG A 72 -20.23 -4.69 -5.79
C ARG A 72 -21.31 -5.76 -5.71
N LEU A 73 -20.95 -7.02 -5.98
CA LEU A 73 -21.87 -8.16 -5.92
C LEU A 73 -21.89 -8.81 -4.53
N ASN A 74 -20.89 -8.53 -3.69
CA ASN A 74 -20.75 -9.08 -2.35
C ASN A 74 -21.22 -8.08 -1.29
N ALA A 75 -21.69 -8.59 -0.14
CA ALA A 75 -22.13 -7.76 0.98
C ALA A 75 -20.98 -7.30 1.90
N SER A 76 -19.76 -7.80 1.69
CA SER A 76 -18.62 -7.55 2.57
C SER A 76 -17.85 -6.29 2.19
N VAL A 77 -17.49 -5.48 3.19
CA VAL A 77 -16.67 -4.28 3.05
C VAL A 77 -15.19 -4.67 3.03
N PRO A 78 -14.47 -4.48 1.91
CA PRO A 78 -13.06 -4.83 1.86
C PRO A 78 -12.18 -3.81 2.59
N VAL A 79 -11.21 -4.32 3.35
CA VAL A 79 -10.17 -3.51 4.02
C VAL A 79 -8.81 -4.00 3.57
N LEU A 80 -8.13 -3.22 2.73
CA LEU A 80 -6.88 -3.62 2.08
C LEU A 80 -5.65 -3.08 2.79
N ASP A 81 -4.62 -3.92 2.95
CA ASP A 81 -3.32 -3.54 3.48
C ASP A 81 -2.44 -2.85 2.41
N GLY A 82 -2.67 -1.54 2.24
CA GLY A 82 -1.74 -0.61 1.56
C GLY A 82 -1.58 -0.77 0.05
N GLN A 83 -2.39 -1.61 -0.60
CA GLN A 83 -2.21 -2.01 -2.00
C GLN A 83 -2.29 -0.88 -3.03
N LEU A 84 -2.96 0.24 -2.73
CA LEU A 84 -3.02 1.40 -3.63
C LEU A 84 -1.62 2.01 -3.90
N PHE A 85 -0.81 2.14 -2.85
CA PHE A 85 0.54 2.73 -2.90
C PHE A 85 1.65 1.73 -2.54
N HIS A 86 1.35 0.44 -2.57
CA HIS A 86 2.29 -0.65 -2.39
C HIS A 86 2.04 -1.69 -3.50
N GLY A 87 2.73 -2.84 -3.45
CA GLY A 87 2.56 -3.86 -4.49
C GLY A 87 2.95 -3.35 -5.87
N ASP A 88 2.00 -3.30 -6.79
CA ASP A 88 2.24 -2.95 -8.19
C ASP A 88 2.78 -1.52 -8.37
N LEU A 89 2.35 -0.53 -7.56
CA LEU A 89 2.93 0.82 -7.65
C LEU A 89 4.44 0.81 -7.30
N THR A 90 4.83 0.01 -6.30
CA THR A 90 6.25 -0.14 -5.96
C THR A 90 7.02 -0.74 -7.13
N ASN A 91 6.45 -1.74 -7.80
CA ASN A 91 7.06 -2.33 -8.99
C ASN A 91 7.20 -1.32 -10.13
N LEU A 92 6.15 -0.56 -10.46
CA LEU A 92 6.20 0.47 -11.49
C LEU A 92 7.28 1.53 -11.21
N PHE A 93 7.40 1.97 -9.95
CA PHE A 93 8.47 2.87 -9.53
C PHE A 93 9.86 2.26 -9.71
N LEU A 94 10.06 1.01 -9.28
CA LEU A 94 11.33 0.30 -9.44
C LEU A 94 11.72 0.07 -10.91
N MET A 95 10.72 0.02 -11.79
CA MET A 95 10.86 -0.09 -13.25
C MET A 95 11.16 1.25 -13.94
N GLU A 96 11.40 2.33 -13.19
CA GLU A 96 11.62 3.69 -13.68
C GLU A 96 10.44 4.29 -14.47
N ALA A 97 9.20 3.91 -14.15
CA ALA A 97 8.04 4.62 -14.68
C ALA A 97 8.12 6.12 -14.32
N SER A 98 7.80 6.98 -15.28
CA SER A 98 7.80 8.43 -15.06
C SER A 98 6.71 8.83 -14.06
N PHE A 99 6.83 10.00 -13.44
CA PHE A 99 5.77 10.50 -12.56
C PHE A 99 4.42 10.61 -13.28
N ASP A 100 4.42 11.04 -14.54
CA ASP A 100 3.19 11.16 -15.34
C ASP A 100 2.55 9.77 -15.60
N ASP A 101 3.37 8.74 -15.86
CA ASP A 101 2.87 7.36 -16.02
C ASP A 101 2.29 6.80 -14.71
N LEU A 102 2.97 7.06 -13.59
CA LEU A 102 2.51 6.68 -12.26
C LEU A 102 1.21 7.39 -11.89
N ALA A 103 1.12 8.70 -12.16
CA ALA A 103 -0.09 9.49 -11.95
C ALA A 103 -1.25 8.99 -12.82
N ALA A 104 -1.01 8.75 -14.11
CA ALA A 104 -2.02 8.20 -15.01
C ALA A 104 -2.47 6.78 -14.58
N TYR A 105 -1.56 5.96 -14.07
CA TYR A 105 -1.90 4.67 -13.47
C TYR A 105 -2.83 4.83 -12.26
N CYS A 106 -2.47 5.70 -11.31
CA CYS A 106 -3.30 5.99 -10.15
C CYS A 106 -4.66 6.56 -10.54
N ASP A 107 -4.74 7.50 -11.49
CA ASP A 107 -6.01 8.10 -11.94
C ASP A 107 -6.94 7.02 -12.54
N ARG A 108 -6.39 6.10 -13.36
CA ARG A 108 -7.15 4.97 -13.91
C ARG A 108 -7.64 4.00 -12.83
N LEU A 109 -6.79 3.69 -11.85
CA LEU A 109 -7.15 2.83 -10.73
C LEU A 109 -8.24 3.49 -9.88
N VAL A 110 -8.06 4.75 -9.51
CA VAL A 110 -9.03 5.56 -8.76
C VAL A 110 -10.39 5.56 -9.44
N HIS A 111 -10.43 5.80 -10.76
CA HIS A 111 -11.69 5.78 -11.52
C HIS A 111 -12.41 4.42 -11.44
N VAL A 112 -11.65 3.32 -11.42
CA VAL A 112 -12.21 1.97 -11.31
C VAL A 112 -12.83 1.72 -9.92
N ILE A 113 -12.21 2.23 -8.86
CA ILE A 113 -12.66 1.98 -7.48
C ILE A 113 -13.57 3.07 -6.91
N GLU A 114 -13.64 4.24 -7.55
CA GLU A 114 -14.48 5.38 -7.15
C GLU A 114 -15.92 4.96 -6.84
N PRO A 115 -16.58 4.09 -7.63
CA PRO A 115 -17.95 3.70 -7.34
C PRO A 115 -18.13 2.79 -6.10
N LEU A 116 -17.04 2.35 -5.47
CA LEU A 116 -17.05 1.66 -4.17
C LEU A 116 -17.04 2.64 -2.98
N ASN A 117 -16.91 3.96 -3.25
CA ASN A 117 -16.76 5.01 -2.24
C ASN A 117 -15.63 4.74 -1.21
N PRO A 118 -14.39 4.48 -1.65
CA PRO A 118 -13.31 4.07 -0.74
C PRO A 118 -12.76 5.23 0.09
N LEU A 119 -12.44 4.96 1.36
CA LEU A 119 -11.59 5.80 2.20
C LEU A 119 -10.12 5.37 2.07
N VAL A 120 -9.24 6.29 1.67
CA VAL A 120 -7.80 6.08 1.65
C VAL A 120 -7.18 6.62 2.95
N VAL A 121 -6.70 5.72 3.80
CA VAL A 121 -5.94 6.07 5.01
C VAL A 121 -4.44 5.99 4.74
N TYR A 122 -3.79 7.14 4.69
CA TYR A 122 -2.36 7.23 4.43
C TYR A 122 -1.55 7.41 5.73
N LEU A 123 -0.97 6.30 6.20
CA LEU A 123 -0.09 6.29 7.36
C LEU A 123 1.32 6.72 6.95
N ARG A 124 1.81 7.82 7.52
CA ARG A 124 3.13 8.36 7.21
C ARG A 124 3.93 8.68 8.48
N GLN A 125 5.24 8.60 8.36
CA GLN A 125 6.18 9.02 9.39
C GLN A 125 6.97 10.22 8.87
N GLN A 126 7.11 11.27 9.67
CA GLN A 126 7.73 12.53 9.29
C GLN A 126 9.18 12.33 8.83
N ASN A 127 9.95 11.52 9.56
CA ASN A 127 11.33 11.21 9.21
C ASN A 127 11.44 9.77 8.67
N VAL A 128 11.57 9.64 7.35
CA VAL A 128 11.69 8.36 6.64
C VAL A 128 12.92 7.58 7.09
N GLU A 129 14.07 8.24 7.22
CA GLU A 129 15.31 7.57 7.64
C GLU A 129 15.17 6.97 9.04
N ARG A 130 14.72 7.77 10.01
CA ARG A 130 14.49 7.32 11.39
C ARG A 130 13.52 6.14 11.42
N ALA A 131 12.44 6.21 10.64
CA ALA A 131 11.47 5.13 10.53
C ALA A 131 12.10 3.83 9.98
N VAL A 132 12.87 3.92 8.89
CA VAL A 132 13.55 2.76 8.30
C VAL A 132 14.53 2.16 9.28
N ARG A 133 15.42 2.97 9.88
CA ARG A 133 16.42 2.49 10.85
C ARG A 133 15.78 1.82 12.06
N LEU A 134 14.69 2.38 12.59
CA LEU A 134 13.96 1.80 13.72
C LEU A 134 13.38 0.42 13.36
N VAL A 135 12.73 0.30 12.20
CA VAL A 135 12.18 -1.00 11.74
C VAL A 135 13.30 -2.01 11.48
N CYS A 136 14.44 -1.57 10.94
CA CYS A 136 15.61 -2.43 10.76
C CYS A 136 16.15 -2.95 12.10
N ALA A 137 16.24 -2.08 13.12
CA ALA A 137 16.66 -2.48 14.47
C ALA A 137 15.69 -3.49 15.11
N GLU A 138 14.38 -3.31 14.91
CA GLU A 138 13.35 -4.21 15.45
C GLU A 138 13.28 -5.57 14.75
N ARG A 139 13.52 -5.62 13.44
CA ARG A 139 13.35 -6.84 12.63
C ARG A 139 14.63 -7.61 12.33
N GLY A 140 15.78 -7.03 12.66
CA GLY A 140 17.10 -7.65 12.52
C GLY A 140 17.59 -7.76 11.08
N GLU A 141 18.86 -8.15 10.96
CA GLU A 141 19.62 -8.10 9.69
C GLU A 141 19.03 -8.96 8.57
N ALA A 142 18.50 -10.14 8.88
CA ALA A 142 17.89 -11.02 7.88
C ALA A 142 16.74 -10.34 7.14
N TRP A 143 15.92 -9.57 7.85
CA TRP A 143 14.82 -8.82 7.26
C TRP A 143 15.33 -7.63 6.42
N VAL A 144 16.38 -6.94 6.89
CA VAL A 144 17.01 -5.86 6.13
C VAL A 144 17.57 -6.38 4.83
N LYS A 145 18.33 -7.49 4.89
CA LYS A 145 18.92 -8.14 3.73
C LYS A 145 17.84 -8.52 2.72
N TYR A 146 16.74 -9.11 3.18
CA TYR A 146 15.60 -9.41 2.31
C TYR A 146 15.11 -8.16 1.57
N GLN A 147 14.88 -7.05 2.27
CA GLN A 147 14.38 -5.80 1.66
C GLN A 147 15.35 -5.21 0.63
N VAL A 148 16.65 -5.20 0.96
CA VAL A 148 17.72 -4.74 0.07
C VAL A 148 17.78 -5.63 -1.18
N ASP A 149 17.78 -6.96 -0.99
CA ASP A 149 17.98 -7.94 -2.05
C ASP A 149 16.89 -7.91 -3.13
N TRP A 150 15.66 -7.51 -2.81
CA TRP A 150 14.60 -7.43 -3.82
C TRP A 150 14.46 -6.02 -4.41
N LYS A 151 14.44 -4.97 -3.57
CA LYS A 151 14.23 -3.59 -4.07
C LYS A 151 15.41 -3.04 -4.83
N LEU A 152 16.63 -3.30 -4.36
CA LEU A 152 17.82 -2.68 -4.94
C LEU A 152 18.31 -3.37 -6.22
N LYS A 153 17.63 -4.45 -6.64
CA LYS A 153 17.83 -5.07 -7.96
C LYS A 153 17.00 -4.44 -9.07
N GLY A 154 16.00 -3.62 -8.72
CA GLY A 154 15.16 -2.93 -9.70
C GLY A 154 15.96 -1.92 -10.53
N PRO A 155 15.59 -1.71 -11.81
CA PRO A 155 16.25 -0.73 -12.69
C PRO A 155 16.52 0.64 -12.05
N TYR A 156 15.55 1.17 -11.30
CA TYR A 156 15.67 2.44 -10.58
C TYR A 156 16.86 2.50 -9.64
N ALA A 157 17.05 1.45 -8.83
CA ALA A 157 18.09 1.37 -7.82
C ALA A 157 19.45 1.10 -8.44
N VAL A 158 19.50 0.20 -9.44
CA VAL A 158 20.74 -0.14 -10.18
C VAL A 158 21.32 1.09 -10.86
N ARG A 159 20.49 1.86 -11.59
CA ARG A 159 20.94 3.07 -12.28
C ARG A 159 21.51 4.13 -11.35
N ARG A 160 20.99 4.20 -10.12
CA ARG A 160 21.43 5.13 -9.06
C ARG A 160 22.52 4.56 -8.16
N SER A 161 22.99 3.34 -8.43
CA SER A 161 23.99 2.65 -7.60
C SER A 161 23.58 2.56 -6.12
N LEU A 162 22.28 2.40 -5.85
CA LEU A 162 21.77 2.26 -4.49
C LEU A 162 22.18 0.91 -3.91
N ALA A 163 22.83 0.91 -2.75
CA ALA A 163 23.30 -0.31 -2.09
C ALA A 163 23.13 -0.25 -0.57
N GLY A 164 22.93 -1.42 0.02
CA GLY A 164 22.80 -1.59 1.48
C GLY A 164 21.65 -0.80 2.10
N LEU A 165 21.77 -0.53 3.40
CA LEU A 165 20.74 0.20 4.16
C LEU A 165 20.58 1.65 3.68
N GLU A 166 21.69 2.33 3.37
CA GLU A 166 21.64 3.73 2.91
C GLU A 166 20.94 3.84 1.55
N GLY A 167 21.21 2.92 0.62
CA GLY A 167 20.47 2.84 -0.65
C GLY A 167 18.98 2.57 -0.45
N LEU A 168 18.62 1.73 0.52
CA LEU A 168 17.23 1.48 0.88
C LEU A 168 16.54 2.72 1.46
N ILE A 169 17.24 3.49 2.31
CA ILE A 169 16.74 4.74 2.88
C ILE A 169 16.49 5.77 1.77
N ALA A 170 17.47 5.99 0.89
CA ALA A 170 17.35 6.91 -0.24
C ALA A 170 16.16 6.53 -1.14
N LEU A 171 16.02 5.24 -1.46
CA LEU A 171 14.87 4.72 -2.23
C LEU A 171 13.54 5.08 -1.56
N TYR A 172 13.41 4.92 -0.25
CA TYR A 172 12.17 5.24 0.45
C TYR A 172 11.92 6.75 0.58
N GLN A 173 12.95 7.58 0.60
CA GLN A 173 12.79 9.04 0.56
C GLN A 173 12.20 9.45 -0.79
N ASP A 174 12.73 8.95 -1.90
CA ASP A 174 12.20 9.20 -3.23
C ASP A 174 10.79 8.64 -3.41
N TYR A 175 10.56 7.42 -2.91
CA TYR A 175 9.23 6.80 -2.90
C TYR A 175 8.21 7.61 -2.08
N ARG A 176 8.65 8.23 -0.98
CA ARG A 176 7.81 9.09 -0.16
C ARG A 176 7.43 10.37 -0.89
N LEU A 177 8.38 11.04 -1.55
CA LEU A 177 8.10 12.24 -2.35
C LEU A 177 7.08 11.93 -3.46
N MET A 178 7.28 10.81 -4.17
CA MET A 178 6.35 10.34 -5.20
C MET A 178 4.96 10.04 -4.62
N THR A 179 4.87 9.29 -3.52
CA THR A 179 3.56 8.93 -2.94
C THR A 179 2.84 10.11 -2.28
N ASP A 180 3.54 11.08 -1.69
CA ASP A 180 2.93 12.33 -1.19
C ASP A 180 2.30 13.11 -2.36
N ALA A 181 3.03 13.27 -3.46
CA ALA A 181 2.52 13.98 -4.63
C ALA A 181 1.33 13.27 -5.31
N LEU A 182 1.33 11.93 -5.36
CA LEU A 182 0.18 11.16 -5.83
C LEU A 182 -1.00 11.26 -4.86
N PHE A 183 -0.76 11.18 -3.56
CA PHE A 183 -1.80 11.29 -2.54
C PHE A 183 -2.54 12.62 -2.64
N ASP A 184 -1.82 13.73 -2.78
CA ASP A 184 -2.41 15.07 -2.89
C ASP A 184 -3.36 15.19 -4.09
N ARG A 185 -3.06 14.49 -5.19
CA ARG A 185 -3.88 14.46 -6.41
C ARG A 185 -5.12 13.57 -6.33
N LEU A 186 -5.18 12.61 -5.39
CA LEU A 186 -6.32 11.68 -5.28
C LEU A 186 -7.64 12.43 -5.10
N ARG A 187 -8.64 12.05 -5.90
CA ARG A 187 -10.03 12.55 -5.83
C ARG A 187 -10.95 11.54 -5.12
N LEU A 188 -10.43 10.90 -4.08
CA LEU A 188 -11.17 9.99 -3.22
C LEU A 188 -11.27 10.60 -1.83
N ASP A 189 -12.20 10.08 -1.03
CA ASP A 189 -12.16 10.32 0.40
C ASP A 189 -10.83 9.84 0.96
N LYS A 190 -10.12 10.73 1.65
CA LYS A 190 -8.77 10.46 2.10
C LYS A 190 -8.47 11.15 3.41
N MET A 191 -7.59 10.51 4.19
CA MET A 191 -7.03 11.08 5.40
C MET A 191 -5.57 10.68 5.53
N VAL A 192 -4.79 11.55 6.17
CA VAL A 192 -3.39 11.31 6.49
C VAL A 192 -3.24 11.19 8.00
N ILE A 193 -2.50 10.19 8.45
CA ILE A 193 -2.12 10.03 9.85
C ILE A 193 -0.61 10.07 9.92
N GLU A 194 -0.08 11.12 10.54
CA GLU A 194 1.31 11.15 10.98
C GLU A 194 1.42 10.25 12.21
N ASN A 195 2.21 9.18 12.11
CA ASN A 195 2.28 8.16 13.14
C ASN A 195 3.68 7.92 13.71
N SER A 196 4.53 8.95 13.69
CA SER A 196 5.88 8.85 14.26
C SER A 196 5.87 8.54 15.76
N GLU A 197 4.85 9.01 16.49
CA GLU A 197 4.70 8.78 17.94
C GLU A 197 4.17 7.38 18.28
N ARG A 198 3.70 6.60 17.28
CA ARG A 198 3.17 5.23 17.47
C ARG A 198 2.01 5.11 18.48
N ASP A 199 1.22 6.18 18.66
CA ASP A 199 -0.03 6.17 19.43
C ASP A 199 -1.16 5.45 18.66
N TRP A 200 -1.06 4.13 18.58
CA TRP A 200 -1.96 3.30 17.79
C TRP A 200 -3.42 3.42 18.23
N ALA A 201 -3.67 3.60 19.53
CA ALA A 201 -5.03 3.76 20.05
C ALA A 201 -5.68 5.02 19.47
N ARG A 202 -4.99 6.15 19.55
CA ARG A 202 -5.47 7.42 18.98
C ARG A 202 -5.60 7.38 17.45
N TYR A 203 -4.67 6.75 16.75
CA TYR A 203 -4.72 6.65 15.29
C TYR A 203 -5.86 5.76 14.81
N ASN A 204 -6.07 4.63 15.47
CA ASN A 204 -7.18 3.73 15.18
C ASN A 204 -8.52 4.42 15.44
N GLN A 205 -8.65 5.16 16.55
CA GLN A 205 -9.85 5.94 16.84
C GLN A 205 -10.18 6.96 15.74
N GLN A 206 -9.19 7.72 15.25
CA GLN A 206 -9.39 8.66 14.14
C GLN A 206 -9.90 7.98 12.86
N VAL A 207 -9.44 6.75 12.58
CA VAL A 207 -9.94 5.97 11.43
C VAL A 207 -11.38 5.55 11.66
N LEU A 208 -11.75 5.09 12.85
CA LEU A 208 -13.15 4.72 13.16
C LEU A 208 -14.09 5.92 13.11
N GLU A 209 -13.70 7.06 13.67
CA GLU A 209 -14.47 8.32 13.58
C GLU A 209 -14.70 8.70 12.11
N ARG A 210 -13.68 8.58 11.27
CA ARG A 210 -13.83 8.87 9.83
C ARG A 210 -14.72 7.85 9.10
N LEU A 211 -14.82 6.63 9.61
CA LEU A 211 -15.71 5.58 9.10
C LEU A 211 -17.11 5.62 9.75
N GLY A 212 -17.36 6.50 10.73
CA GLY A 212 -18.62 6.54 11.48
C GLY A 212 -18.86 5.33 12.39
N LEU A 213 -17.78 4.74 12.93
CA LEU A 213 -17.79 3.54 13.77
C LEU A 213 -17.44 3.82 15.25
N ASP A 214 -17.37 5.09 15.65
CA ASP A 214 -16.97 5.58 16.98
C ASP A 214 -17.95 5.22 18.12
N GLY A 215 -19.19 4.83 17.79
CA GLY A 215 -20.22 4.43 18.75
C GLY A 215 -20.42 2.92 18.93
N VAL A 216 -19.66 2.07 18.23
CA VAL A 216 -19.82 0.61 18.29
C VAL A 216 -19.06 0.07 19.51
N PRO A 217 -19.72 -0.55 20.50
CA PRO A 217 -19.03 -1.10 21.66
C PRO A 217 -18.09 -2.22 21.21
N SER A 218 -16.78 -2.08 21.44
CA SER A 218 -15.84 -3.18 21.32
C SER A 218 -16.29 -4.30 22.27
N ALA A 219 -16.70 -5.45 21.74
CA ALA A 219 -16.90 -6.63 22.59
C ALA A 219 -15.53 -7.05 23.16
N ASN A 220 -15.44 -7.04 24.50
CA ASN A 220 -14.28 -7.48 25.28
C ASN A 220 -13.78 -8.87 24.89
#